data_AF-A0A7V3RNZ7-F1
#
_entry.id   AF-A0A7V3RNZ7-F1
#
_cell.length_a   1.000
_cell.length_b   1.000
_cell.length_c   1.000
_cell.angle_alpha   90.00
_cell.angle_beta   90.00
_cell.angle_gamma   90.00
#
_symmetry.space_group_name_H-M   'P 1'
#
loop_
_entity.id
_entity.type
_entity.pdbx_description
1 polymer ?
#
loop_
_entity_poly.entity_id
_entity_poly.type
_entity_poly.pdbx_seq_one_letter_code
_entity_poly.pdbx_strand_id
1 'polypeptide(L)'
;MTKKRERTRVLRADGRMINLVRRRGHLMVCAKGCCCGRTERGYAPVPVEFYKQEYKRRKIRNTVHLSMNGCLGPCPLANVVLLFFDGRPIWFQSIATEAQIVALFDYIERMIAADGYVPPPAELVEYVFDFYSWSASLPRRAEATPLITPAADGILLLARADTDLLVLRHAVTALPDSFPPVRALSLGKLTSPEHMAAALAQHGPIARIVVARLLGGPSSVPGFRLLAETVRRGGGHFLALSGTGNPDPELAAVSTVPPAILPEAMAYFQAGGAANFAHMLCFLSDHLLRTGFGYEPPRERPRHGLYHPDLPPGARLADWLARHDPSRPAVGLLFYRSHWISGNLAFIDALVRDIERRGGDALPVFTSSLKETEGASRWPAAFTFFQHEGRTLIDVLITTISFAMGDVNADGPTPSGWSVEALAALDVPVLQAICAGAARWQWEASPRGLNPLDTAMNVALPEFDGRIVTVPISFKEPYPSASPQQPKQGEDLLHYAPAADRVARVAGLALRFAQ
;
A
#
# COMPACT_ATOMS: atom_id res chain seq x y z
N MET A 1 44.05 1.35 -23.39
CA MET A 1 43.92 1.08 -24.85
C MET A 1 42.80 1.94 -25.41
N THR A 2 43.13 2.89 -26.29
CA THR A 2 42.18 3.85 -26.89
C THR A 2 41.25 3.10 -27.85
N LYS A 3 40.00 2.81 -27.45
CA LYS A 3 38.97 2.20 -28.33
C LYS A 3 38.91 3.02 -29.64
N LYS A 4 39.25 2.37 -30.76
CA LYS A 4 39.32 2.98 -32.09
C LYS A 4 37.95 3.54 -32.46
N ARG A 5 37.89 4.80 -32.87
CA ARG A 5 36.63 5.54 -33.13
C ARG A 5 35.83 4.84 -34.24
N GLU A 6 34.63 4.36 -33.95
CA GLU A 6 33.68 3.96 -34.99
C GLU A 6 33.21 5.22 -35.74
N ARG A 7 33.58 5.31 -37.01
CA ARG A 7 33.17 6.39 -37.91
C ARG A 7 32.29 5.78 -38.99
N THR A 8 31.08 6.27 -39.12
CA THR A 8 30.17 5.87 -40.20
C THR A 8 30.33 6.85 -41.34
N ARG A 9 30.65 6.35 -42.54
CA ARG A 9 30.67 7.18 -43.75
C ARG A 9 29.27 7.23 -44.33
N VAL A 10 28.72 8.43 -44.46
CA VAL A 10 27.40 8.65 -45.06
C VAL A 10 27.58 9.47 -46.33
N LEU A 11 27.00 8.98 -47.43
CA LEU A 11 26.90 9.70 -48.70
C LEU A 11 25.72 10.67 -48.60
N ARG A 12 25.99 11.96 -48.72
CA ARG A 12 24.94 12.97 -48.81
C ARG A 12 24.30 12.98 -50.20
N ALA A 13 23.09 13.53 -50.27
CA ALA A 13 22.37 13.71 -51.53
C ALA A 13 23.15 14.53 -52.58
N ASP A 14 24.14 15.33 -52.18
CA ASP A 14 25.03 16.10 -53.05
C ASP A 14 26.28 15.31 -53.53
N GLY A 15 26.32 13.99 -53.29
CA GLY A 15 27.42 13.11 -53.69
C GLY A 15 28.68 13.21 -52.82
N ARG A 16 28.69 14.08 -51.79
CA ARG A 16 29.85 14.24 -50.89
C ARG A 16 29.81 13.23 -49.75
N MET A 17 30.95 12.61 -49.49
CA MET A 17 31.12 11.68 -48.37
C MET A 17 31.45 12.42 -47.09
N ILE A 18 30.63 12.26 -46.04
CA ILE A 18 30.88 12.82 -44.72
C ILE A 18 31.16 11.71 -43.71
N ASN A 19 32.17 11.94 -42.87
CA ASN A 19 32.48 11.09 -41.73
C ASN A 19 31.63 11.52 -40.53
N LEU A 20 30.63 10.72 -40.17
CA LEU A 20 29.88 10.92 -38.93
C LEU A 20 30.57 10.17 -37.79
N VAL A 21 30.87 10.90 -36.72
CA VAL A 21 31.34 10.30 -35.48
C VAL A 21 30.14 9.72 -34.75
N ARG A 22 30.12 8.40 -34.53
CA ARG A 22 29.07 7.76 -33.73
C ARG A 22 29.23 8.22 -32.28
N ARG A 23 28.29 9.04 -31.81
CA ARG A 23 28.20 9.42 -30.40
C ARG A 23 27.33 8.40 -29.68
N ARG A 24 27.66 8.12 -28.42
CA ARG A 24 26.88 7.23 -27.56
C ARG A 24 25.75 7.94 -26.86
N GLY A 25 25.85 9.25 -26.65
CA GLY A 25 24.77 10.00 -26.03
C GLY A 25 24.64 11.46 -26.45
N HIS A 26 23.55 12.05 -26.00
CA HIS A 26 23.21 13.46 -26.17
C HIS A 26 22.51 13.96 -24.91
N LEU A 27 23.18 14.85 -24.19
CA LEU A 27 22.63 15.60 -23.07
C LEU A 27 22.03 16.92 -23.58
N MET A 28 20.73 17.08 -23.38
CA MET A 28 19.94 18.22 -23.80
C MET A 28 19.41 18.95 -22.56
N VAL A 29 19.75 20.22 -22.40
CA VAL A 29 19.32 21.02 -21.25
C VAL A 29 18.35 22.10 -21.71
N CYS A 30 17.17 22.17 -21.10
CA CYS A 30 16.20 23.23 -21.36
C CYS A 30 16.70 24.52 -20.68
N ALA A 31 17.17 25.48 -21.47
CA ALA A 31 17.77 26.71 -20.96
C ALA A 31 17.08 27.99 -21.44
N LYS A 32 16.25 27.88 -22.48
CA LYS A 32 15.52 29.02 -23.09
C LYS A 32 14.01 28.76 -23.18
N GLY A 33 13.47 27.93 -22.28
CA GLY A 33 12.05 27.56 -22.25
C GLY A 33 11.14 28.64 -21.64
N CYS A 34 9.83 28.38 -21.66
CA CYS A 34 8.82 29.24 -21.01
C CYS A 34 8.77 29.07 -19.47
N CYS A 35 9.37 28.00 -18.93
CA CYS A 35 9.48 27.69 -17.50
C CYS A 35 10.94 27.67 -16.98
N CYS A 36 11.85 27.02 -17.71
CA CYS A 36 13.23 26.82 -17.26
C CYS A 36 14.02 28.14 -17.29
N GLY A 37 14.63 28.50 -16.16
CA GLY A 37 15.44 29.72 -16.03
C GLY A 37 14.63 31.02 -15.90
N ARG A 38 13.31 30.93 -15.69
CA ARG A 38 12.39 32.08 -15.55
C ARG A 38 12.23 32.46 -14.08
N THR A 39 13.26 33.07 -13.50
CA THR A 39 13.27 33.46 -12.08
C THR A 39 12.20 34.48 -11.72
N GLU A 40 11.79 35.31 -12.69
CA GLU A 40 10.68 36.25 -12.55
C GLU A 40 9.31 35.57 -12.36
N ARG A 41 9.20 34.27 -12.66
CA ARG A 41 7.98 33.45 -12.48
C ARG A 41 8.09 32.48 -11.30
N GLY A 42 9.10 32.64 -10.43
CA GLY A 42 9.32 31.79 -9.26
C GLY A 42 10.05 30.47 -9.54
N TYR A 43 10.58 30.27 -10.75
CA TYR A 43 11.40 29.08 -11.08
C TYR A 43 12.88 29.29 -10.78
N ALA A 44 13.61 28.22 -10.51
CA ALA A 44 15.04 28.30 -10.26
C ALA A 44 15.83 28.64 -11.56
N PRO A 45 16.97 29.37 -11.46
CA PRO A 45 17.80 29.66 -12.63
C PRO A 45 18.39 28.37 -13.22
N VAL A 46 18.75 28.39 -14.50
CA VAL A 46 19.49 27.30 -15.15
C VAL A 46 20.98 27.70 -15.21
N PRO A 47 21.90 26.99 -14.53
CA PRO A 47 23.33 27.31 -14.51
C PRO A 47 24.05 26.98 -15.84
N VAL A 48 23.72 27.70 -16.91
CA VAL A 48 24.18 27.42 -18.29
C VAL A 48 25.71 27.38 -18.40
N GLU A 49 26.40 28.33 -17.78
CA GLU A 49 27.87 28.38 -17.85
C GLU A 49 28.52 27.24 -17.07
N PHE A 50 27.92 26.80 -15.96
CA PHE A 50 28.43 25.67 -15.18
C PHE A 50 28.33 24.35 -15.96
N TYR A 51 27.22 24.10 -16.66
CA TYR A 51 27.11 22.96 -17.58
C TYR A 51 28.22 22.93 -18.64
N LYS A 52 28.53 24.08 -19.24
CA LYS A 52 29.58 24.19 -20.26
C LYS A 52 30.97 23.95 -19.65
N GLN A 53 31.22 24.43 -18.43
CA GLN A 53 32.47 24.24 -17.73
C GLN A 53 32.71 22.76 -17.40
N GLU A 54 31.75 22.08 -16.77
CA GLU A 54 31.85 20.66 -16.42
C GLU A 54 32.00 19.77 -17.68
N TYR A 55 31.25 20.05 -18.74
CA TYR A 55 31.37 19.34 -20.01
C TYR A 55 32.76 19.49 -20.65
N LYS A 56 33.36 20.69 -20.60
CA LYS A 56 34.73 20.92 -21.07
C LYS A 56 35.76 20.22 -20.20
N ARG A 57 35.61 20.31 -18.87
CA ARG A 57 36.49 19.73 -17.87
C ARG A 57 36.63 18.22 -18.04
N ARG A 58 35.51 17.52 -18.26
CA ARG A 58 35.45 16.04 -18.35
C ARG A 58 35.84 15.47 -19.72
N LYS A 59 36.02 16.32 -20.73
CA LYS A 59 36.50 15.93 -22.08
C LYS A 59 35.66 14.85 -22.78
N ILE A 60 34.38 14.71 -22.42
CA ILE A 60 33.44 13.70 -22.97
C ILE A 60 32.82 14.07 -24.34
N ARG A 61 33.23 15.18 -24.96
CA ARG A 61 32.62 15.76 -26.18
C ARG A 61 32.52 14.85 -27.40
N ASN A 62 33.34 13.80 -27.44
CA ASN A 62 33.40 12.82 -28.52
C ASN A 62 32.52 11.60 -28.25
N THR A 63 32.02 11.45 -27.02
CA THR A 63 31.18 10.33 -26.57
C THR A 63 29.75 10.79 -26.35
N VAL A 64 29.56 11.91 -25.67
CA VAL A 64 28.25 12.52 -25.40
C VAL A 64 28.25 13.95 -25.94
N HIS A 65 27.21 14.33 -26.68
CA HIS A 65 27.00 15.72 -27.11
C HIS A 65 26.26 16.50 -26.02
N LEU A 66 26.63 17.76 -25.79
CA LEU A 66 25.84 18.69 -24.95
C LEU A 66 25.20 19.75 -25.85
N SER A 67 23.89 19.96 -25.71
CA SER A 67 23.19 21.08 -26.31
C SER A 67 22.34 21.84 -25.28
N MET A 68 22.37 23.16 -25.39
CA MET A 68 21.50 24.06 -24.63
C MET A 68 20.32 24.42 -25.52
N ASN A 69 19.17 23.82 -25.24
CA ASN A 69 18.00 23.86 -26.10
C ASN A 69 16.96 24.89 -25.60
N GLY A 70 15.97 25.14 -26.48
CA GLY A 70 14.71 25.79 -26.10
C GLY A 70 13.86 24.89 -25.20
N CYS A 71 12.53 24.94 -25.36
CA CYS A 71 11.64 24.09 -24.58
C CYS A 71 11.84 22.60 -24.91
N LEU A 72 12.06 21.78 -23.89
CA LEU A 72 12.00 20.31 -24.00
C LEU A 72 10.65 19.73 -23.55
N GLY A 73 9.80 20.57 -22.92
CA GLY A 73 8.58 20.16 -22.21
C GLY A 73 8.86 19.32 -20.94
N PRO A 74 7.82 18.88 -20.22
CA PRO A 74 6.51 19.51 -20.15
C PRO A 74 6.60 20.81 -19.34
N CYS A 75 5.73 21.77 -19.65
CA CYS A 75 5.81 23.14 -19.10
C CYS A 75 5.74 23.31 -17.57
N PRO A 76 5.10 22.44 -16.76
CA PRO A 76 5.03 22.64 -15.30
C PRO A 76 6.30 22.19 -14.55
N LEU A 77 7.20 21.42 -15.21
CA LEU A 77 8.48 21.04 -14.61
C LEU A 77 9.55 22.01 -15.12
N ALA A 78 10.21 22.70 -14.19
CA ALA A 78 11.31 23.59 -14.52
C ALA A 78 12.64 22.84 -14.58
N ASN A 79 13.60 23.45 -15.27
CA ASN A 79 14.97 23.00 -15.43
C ASN A 79 15.09 21.53 -15.88
N VAL A 80 14.32 21.19 -16.91
CA VAL A 80 14.28 19.84 -17.50
C VAL A 80 15.57 19.55 -18.26
N VAL A 81 16.06 18.33 -18.08
CA VAL A 81 17.23 17.78 -18.76
C VAL A 81 16.88 16.42 -19.35
N LEU A 82 17.24 16.20 -20.61
CA LEU A 82 17.07 14.91 -21.28
C LEU A 82 18.44 14.36 -21.65
N LEU A 83 18.76 13.18 -21.13
CA LEU A 83 19.91 12.41 -21.53
C LEU A 83 19.47 11.24 -22.40
N PHE A 84 19.83 11.26 -23.67
CA PHE A 84 19.83 10.06 -24.50
C PHE A 84 21.19 9.37 -24.38
N PHE A 85 21.21 8.08 -24.04
CA PHE A 85 22.43 7.27 -24.03
C PHE A 85 22.13 5.88 -24.60
N ASP A 86 22.87 5.47 -25.62
CA ASP A 86 22.70 4.21 -26.37
C ASP A 86 21.25 3.88 -26.75
N GLY A 87 20.54 4.88 -27.28
CA GLY A 87 19.15 4.74 -27.72
C GLY A 87 18.09 4.82 -26.61
N ARG A 88 18.50 5.06 -25.37
CA ARG A 88 17.59 5.16 -24.21
C ARG A 88 17.46 6.60 -23.71
N PRO A 89 16.22 7.15 -23.62
CA PRO A 89 15.98 8.44 -22.99
C PRO A 89 15.92 8.32 -21.46
N ILE A 90 16.47 9.31 -20.77
CA ILE A 90 16.38 9.49 -19.33
C ILE A 90 16.05 10.96 -19.09
N TRP A 91 14.89 11.24 -18.50
CA TRP A 91 14.43 12.59 -18.24
C TRP A 91 14.65 12.97 -16.78
N PHE A 92 15.15 14.17 -16.56
CA PHE A 92 15.34 14.77 -15.25
C PHE A 92 14.60 16.09 -15.17
N GLN A 93 14.08 16.42 -14.00
CA GLN A 93 13.41 17.68 -13.69
C GLN A 93 14.13 18.41 -12.56
N SER A 94 13.87 19.71 -12.39
CA SER A 94 14.37 20.49 -11.25
C SER A 94 15.89 20.49 -11.08
N ILE A 95 16.66 20.34 -12.18
CA ILE A 95 18.13 20.39 -12.13
C ILE A 95 18.60 21.84 -12.11
N ALA A 96 18.76 22.40 -10.92
CA ALA A 96 18.99 23.82 -10.70
C ALA A 96 20.31 24.15 -10.00
N THR A 97 20.96 23.19 -9.36
CA THR A 97 22.15 23.40 -8.53
C THR A 97 23.41 22.82 -9.18
N GLU A 98 24.57 23.39 -8.85
CA GLU A 98 25.86 22.88 -9.33
C GLU A 98 26.10 21.42 -8.92
N ALA A 99 25.69 21.04 -7.70
CA ALA A 99 25.82 19.67 -7.20
C ALA A 99 25.04 18.65 -8.05
N GLN A 100 23.81 18.98 -8.45
CA GLN A 100 23.02 18.10 -9.33
C GLN A 100 23.64 18.00 -10.73
N ILE A 101 24.23 19.09 -11.23
CA ILE A 101 24.93 19.10 -12.53
C ILE A 101 26.19 18.22 -12.48
N VAL A 102 26.96 18.30 -11.39
CA VAL A 102 28.11 17.41 -11.15
C VAL A 102 27.65 15.94 -11.11
N ALA A 103 26.61 15.63 -10.34
CA ALA A 103 26.06 14.28 -10.23
C ALA A 103 25.60 13.73 -11.60
N LEU A 104 24.96 14.57 -12.42
CA LEU A 104 24.53 14.22 -13.77
C LEU A 104 25.71 13.87 -14.68
N PHE A 105 26.81 14.61 -14.61
CA PHE A 105 28.02 14.27 -15.36
C PHE A 105 28.75 13.05 -14.80
N ASP A 106 28.81 12.87 -13.47
CA ASP A 106 29.36 11.67 -12.84
C ASP A 106 28.60 10.42 -13.30
N TYR A 107 27.27 10.53 -13.38
CA TYR A 107 26.41 9.47 -13.87
C TYR A 107 26.67 9.13 -15.35
N ILE A 108 26.87 10.14 -16.21
CA ILE A 108 27.27 9.92 -17.61
C ILE A 108 28.61 9.18 -17.68
N GLU A 109 29.60 9.57 -16.88
CA GLU A 109 30.91 8.89 -16.86
C GLU A 109 30.80 7.45 -16.33
N ARG A 110 29.92 7.19 -15.35
CA ARG A 110 29.60 5.84 -14.89
C ARG A 110 29.00 4.98 -16.01
N MET A 111 28.07 5.51 -16.81
CA MET A 111 27.52 4.79 -17.96
C MET A 111 28.57 4.54 -19.06
N ILE A 112 29.46 5.52 -19.30
CA ILE A 112 30.58 5.33 -20.23
C ILE A 112 31.53 4.23 -19.73
N ALA A 113 31.85 4.23 -18.44
CA ALA A 113 32.74 3.25 -17.81
C ALA A 113 32.13 1.83 -17.77
N ALA A 114 30.82 1.74 -17.52
CA ALA A 114 30.06 0.48 -17.50
C ALA A 114 29.76 -0.07 -18.91
N ASP A 115 30.13 0.66 -19.97
CA ASP A 115 29.85 0.33 -21.37
C ASP A 115 28.35 0.14 -21.67
N GLY A 116 27.46 0.77 -20.90
CA GLY A 116 26.01 0.60 -21.03
C GLY A 116 25.20 1.37 -19.98
N TYR A 117 23.89 1.15 -19.97
CA TYR A 117 22.99 1.78 -19.01
C TYR A 117 23.24 1.28 -17.59
N VAL A 118 23.37 2.20 -16.65
CA VAL A 118 23.28 1.94 -15.21
C VAL A 118 22.13 2.78 -14.64
N PRO A 119 21.42 2.35 -13.59
CA PRO A 119 20.36 3.18 -12.99
C PRO A 119 20.92 4.51 -12.43
N PRO A 120 20.15 5.61 -12.51
CA PRO A 120 20.52 6.87 -11.85
C PRO A 120 20.81 6.65 -10.37
N PRO A 121 21.90 7.25 -9.83
CA PRO A 121 22.22 7.15 -8.42
C PRO A 121 21.17 7.87 -7.56
N ALA A 122 21.17 7.61 -6.25
CA ALA A 122 20.19 8.15 -5.31
C ALA A 122 20.09 9.69 -5.36
N GLU A 123 21.19 10.40 -5.65
CA GLU A 123 21.16 11.86 -5.74
C GLU A 123 20.42 12.39 -6.99
N LEU A 124 20.18 11.54 -7.99
CA LEU A 124 19.48 11.91 -9.23
C LEU A 124 18.11 11.24 -9.36
N VAL A 125 17.88 10.14 -8.63
CA VAL A 125 16.71 9.26 -8.79
C VAL A 125 15.39 10.00 -8.55
N GLU A 126 15.36 10.92 -7.57
CA GLU A 126 14.19 11.71 -7.20
C GLU A 126 13.80 12.75 -8.26
N TYR A 127 14.75 13.08 -9.14
CA TYR A 127 14.55 14.03 -10.22
C TYR A 127 14.16 13.34 -11.54
N VAL A 128 14.16 12.00 -11.59
CA VAL A 128 13.82 11.26 -12.80
C VAL A 128 12.32 11.15 -12.98
N PHE A 129 11.85 11.38 -14.21
CA PHE A 129 10.45 11.20 -14.58
C PHE A 129 10.31 10.56 -15.97
N ASP A 130 9.09 10.15 -16.31
CA ASP A 130 8.73 9.74 -17.67
C ASP A 130 7.85 10.81 -18.31
N PHE A 131 8.36 11.42 -19.38
CA PHE A 131 7.71 12.50 -20.12
C PHE A 131 6.38 12.09 -20.78
N TYR A 132 6.26 10.85 -21.24
CA TYR A 132 5.12 10.41 -22.05
C TYR A 132 4.09 9.63 -21.23
N SER A 133 4.48 9.01 -20.12
CA SER A 133 3.56 8.33 -19.21
C SER A 133 3.17 9.16 -17.99
N TRP A 134 3.79 10.33 -17.77
CA TRP A 134 3.61 11.21 -16.60
C TRP A 134 3.73 10.50 -15.25
N SER A 135 4.39 9.35 -15.24
CA SER A 135 4.79 8.67 -14.03
C SER A 135 6.16 9.22 -13.62
N ALA A 136 6.33 9.62 -12.37
CA ALA A 136 7.65 9.69 -11.77
C ALA A 136 8.14 8.23 -11.60
N SER A 137 8.57 7.59 -12.69
CA SER A 137 9.03 6.21 -12.65
C SER A 137 10.28 6.00 -13.50
N LEU A 138 11.27 5.40 -12.87
CA LEU A 138 12.56 5.03 -13.45
C LEU A 138 12.39 3.87 -14.44
N PRO A 139 13.13 3.84 -15.55
CA PRO A 139 13.06 2.72 -16.48
C PRO A 139 13.92 1.50 -16.04
N ARG A 140 13.38 0.30 -16.30
CA ARG A 140 13.91 -1.09 -16.15
C ARG A 140 15.25 -1.31 -16.90
N ARG A 141 16.18 -2.25 -16.68
CA ARG A 141 16.16 -3.63 -16.19
C ARG A 141 17.65 -3.99 -15.95
N ALA A 142 18.03 -4.45 -14.77
CA ALA A 142 19.26 -5.22 -14.57
C ALA A 142 18.84 -6.64 -14.20
N GLU A 143 19.37 -7.63 -14.92
CA GLU A 143 19.21 -9.03 -14.54
C GLU A 143 19.92 -9.24 -13.20
N ALA A 144 19.14 -9.20 -12.12
CA ALA A 144 19.60 -9.59 -10.80
C ALA A 144 19.86 -11.10 -10.84
N THR A 145 21.13 -11.49 -10.93
CA THR A 145 21.55 -12.84 -10.54
C THR A 145 21.37 -12.92 -9.01
N PRO A 146 20.48 -13.77 -8.47
CA PRO A 146 20.28 -13.84 -7.03
C PRO A 146 21.53 -14.40 -6.38
N LEU A 147 22.07 -13.69 -5.39
CA LEU A 147 23.05 -14.24 -4.45
C LEU A 147 22.35 -15.40 -3.70
N ILE A 148 22.80 -16.63 -3.94
CA ILE A 148 22.28 -17.83 -3.27
C ILE A 148 22.96 -17.91 -1.90
N THR A 149 22.26 -17.51 -0.84
CA THR A 149 22.64 -17.80 0.55
C THR A 149 21.67 -18.86 1.08
N PRO A 150 22.14 -19.92 1.78
CA PRO A 150 21.24 -20.94 2.31
C PRO A 150 20.23 -20.33 3.29
N ALA A 151 18.96 -20.71 3.14
CA ALA A 151 17.87 -20.22 3.98
C ALA A 151 18.00 -20.73 5.43
N ALA A 152 17.99 -19.81 6.40
CA ALA A 152 17.82 -20.14 7.83
C ALA A 152 16.36 -20.52 8.15
N ASP A 153 16.13 -21.25 9.24
CA ASP A 153 14.85 -21.89 9.59
C ASP A 153 13.65 -20.96 9.88
N GLY A 154 13.73 -19.67 9.53
CA GLY A 154 12.66 -18.69 9.75
C GLY A 154 11.49 -18.73 8.76
N ILE A 155 10.48 -17.91 9.05
CA ILE A 155 9.28 -17.74 8.24
C ILE A 155 9.13 -16.28 7.80
N LEU A 156 8.87 -16.04 6.51
CA LEU A 156 8.56 -14.72 5.97
C LEU A 156 7.13 -14.69 5.41
N LEU A 157 6.29 -13.82 5.97
CA LEU A 157 4.96 -13.52 5.44
C LEU A 157 5.01 -12.23 4.59
N LEU A 158 4.61 -12.33 3.33
CA LEU A 158 4.32 -11.21 2.46
C LEU A 158 2.81 -11.09 2.27
N ALA A 159 2.21 -9.97 2.68
CA ALA A 159 0.78 -9.75 2.52
C ALA A 159 0.48 -8.39 1.91
N ARG A 160 -0.59 -8.30 1.11
CA ARG A 160 -1.10 -7.02 0.61
C ARG A 160 -1.89 -6.26 1.67
N ALA A 161 -2.63 -6.98 2.51
CA ALA A 161 -3.47 -6.40 3.54
C ALA A 161 -2.65 -6.13 4.81
N ASP A 162 -2.61 -4.87 5.24
CA ASP A 162 -1.93 -4.48 6.49
C ASP A 162 -2.51 -5.22 7.71
N THR A 163 -3.80 -5.58 7.67
CA THR A 163 -4.47 -6.35 8.73
C THR A 163 -3.84 -7.73 8.94
N ASP A 164 -3.39 -8.43 7.89
CA ASP A 164 -2.73 -9.73 8.04
C ASP A 164 -1.39 -9.57 8.77
N LEU A 165 -0.65 -8.50 8.45
CA LEU A 165 0.64 -8.22 9.06
C LEU A 165 0.49 -7.80 10.53
N LEU A 166 -0.57 -7.07 10.86
CA LEU A 166 -0.94 -6.74 12.25
C LEU A 166 -1.35 -7.99 13.04
N VAL A 167 -2.16 -8.89 12.44
CA VAL A 167 -2.47 -10.19 13.07
C VAL A 167 -1.20 -10.98 13.35
N LEU A 168 -0.27 -11.05 12.39
CA LEU A 168 1.00 -11.76 12.55
C LEU A 168 1.80 -11.19 13.72
N ARG A 169 1.89 -9.86 13.85
CA ARG A 169 2.58 -9.21 14.97
C ARG A 169 2.06 -9.70 16.32
N HIS A 170 0.75 -9.80 16.48
CA HIS A 170 0.13 -10.32 17.69
C HIS A 170 0.26 -11.85 17.84
N ALA A 171 0.30 -12.59 16.74
CA ALA A 171 0.49 -14.04 16.76
C ALA A 171 1.88 -14.42 17.28
N VAL A 172 2.92 -13.67 16.87
CA VAL A 172 4.31 -13.96 17.26
C VAL A 172 4.53 -13.85 18.76
N THR A 173 3.76 -13.01 19.48
CA THR A 173 3.88 -12.91 20.95
C THR A 173 3.34 -14.13 21.70
N ALA A 174 2.58 -15.01 21.02
CA ALA A 174 2.05 -16.24 21.61
C ALA A 174 2.91 -17.47 21.26
N LEU A 175 3.96 -17.32 20.46
CA LEU A 175 4.85 -18.42 20.08
C LEU A 175 5.89 -18.68 21.18
N PRO A 176 6.39 -19.92 21.32
CA PRO A 176 7.49 -20.24 22.22
C PRO A 176 8.76 -19.44 21.88
N ASP A 177 9.59 -19.12 22.89
CA ASP A 177 10.87 -18.41 22.68
C ASP A 177 11.85 -19.14 21.74
N SER A 178 11.72 -20.48 21.65
CA SER A 178 12.51 -21.33 20.77
C SER A 178 11.97 -21.37 19.32
N PHE A 179 10.85 -20.70 19.03
CA PHE A 179 10.24 -20.71 17.71
C PHE A 179 11.12 -19.97 16.69
N PRO A 180 11.27 -20.47 15.46
CA PRO A 180 12.13 -19.82 14.47
C PRO A 180 11.70 -18.38 14.16
N PRO A 181 12.64 -17.49 13.76
CA PRO A 181 12.33 -16.09 13.51
C PRO A 181 11.22 -15.91 12.47
N VAL A 182 10.20 -15.12 12.83
CA VAL A 182 9.09 -14.77 11.94
C VAL A 182 9.21 -13.31 11.52
N ARG A 183 9.07 -13.04 10.22
CA ARG A 183 9.09 -11.67 9.66
C ARG A 183 7.88 -11.43 8.76
N ALA A 184 7.54 -10.15 8.63
CA ALA A 184 6.43 -9.68 7.80
C ALA A 184 6.92 -8.60 6.81
N LEU A 185 6.36 -8.58 5.61
CA LEU A 185 6.60 -7.54 4.60
C LEU A 185 5.31 -7.18 3.88
N SER A 186 5.08 -5.90 3.66
CA SER A 186 3.95 -5.44 2.86
C SER A 186 4.24 -5.54 1.37
N LEU A 187 3.41 -6.29 0.64
CA LEU A 187 3.44 -6.33 -0.82
C LEU A 187 3.10 -4.96 -1.44
N GLY A 188 2.42 -4.07 -0.70
CA GLY A 188 2.13 -2.71 -1.15
C GLY A 188 3.39 -1.87 -1.41
N LYS A 189 4.49 -2.15 -0.69
CA LYS A 189 5.78 -1.46 -0.86
C LYS A 189 6.58 -2.00 -2.05
N LEU A 190 6.22 -3.18 -2.57
CA LEU A 190 6.91 -3.83 -3.68
C LEU A 190 6.32 -3.40 -5.02
N THR A 191 6.63 -2.17 -5.41
CA THR A 191 6.12 -1.54 -6.64
C THR A 191 6.94 -1.88 -7.90
N SER A 192 8.08 -2.54 -7.74
CA SER A 192 8.95 -2.94 -8.86
C SER A 192 9.65 -4.27 -8.59
N PRO A 193 10.11 -4.99 -9.64
CA PRO A 193 10.95 -6.18 -9.47
C PRO A 193 12.24 -5.90 -8.70
N GLU A 194 12.78 -4.69 -8.80
CA GLU A 194 13.97 -4.25 -8.07
C GLU A 194 13.70 -4.13 -6.57
N HIS A 195 12.52 -3.62 -6.17
CA HIS A 195 12.10 -3.63 -4.76
C HIS A 195 11.95 -5.05 -4.22
N MET A 196 11.38 -5.96 -5.03
CA MET A 196 11.32 -7.38 -4.66
C MET A 196 12.71 -7.98 -4.48
N ALA A 197 13.64 -7.70 -5.40
CA ALA A 197 15.01 -8.20 -5.32
C ALA A 197 15.75 -7.64 -4.09
N ALA A 198 15.56 -6.36 -3.76
CA ALA A 198 16.14 -5.76 -2.55
C ALA A 198 15.55 -6.39 -1.27
N ALA A 199 14.23 -6.58 -1.22
CA ALA A 199 13.57 -7.25 -0.11
C ALA A 199 14.07 -8.70 0.05
N LEU A 200 14.28 -9.42 -1.05
CA LEU A 200 14.88 -10.76 -1.04
C LEU A 200 16.35 -10.74 -0.61
N ALA A 201 17.14 -9.74 -0.98
CA ALA A 201 18.52 -9.64 -0.52
C ALA A 201 18.58 -9.38 0.99
N GLN A 202 17.66 -8.58 1.51
CA GLN A 202 17.60 -8.21 2.93
C GLN A 202 16.97 -9.30 3.81
N HIS A 203 15.94 -9.99 3.32
CA HIS A 203 15.11 -10.93 4.09
C HIS A 203 15.14 -12.37 3.58
N GLY A 204 15.63 -12.63 2.38
CA GLY A 204 15.69 -13.97 1.78
C GLY A 204 16.64 -14.96 2.48
N PRO A 205 17.84 -14.56 2.95
CA PRO A 205 18.74 -15.48 3.65
C PRO A 205 18.19 -16.05 4.97
N ILE A 206 17.12 -15.46 5.51
CA ILE A 206 16.61 -15.75 6.86
C ILE A 206 15.28 -16.52 6.89
N ALA A 207 14.70 -16.89 5.74
CA ALA A 207 13.42 -17.58 5.71
C ALA A 207 13.45 -18.87 4.88
N ARG A 208 13.22 -20.01 5.54
CA ARG A 208 13.05 -21.32 4.91
C ARG A 208 11.61 -21.58 4.50
N ILE A 209 10.64 -20.87 5.07
CA ILE A 209 9.25 -20.82 4.62
C ILE A 209 8.90 -19.40 4.22
N VAL A 210 8.35 -19.22 3.02
CA VAL A 210 7.87 -17.93 2.51
C VAL A 210 6.40 -18.08 2.13
N VAL A 211 5.54 -17.31 2.78
CA VAL A 211 4.11 -17.25 2.51
C VAL A 211 3.80 -15.92 1.83
N ALA A 212 3.24 -15.93 0.63
CA ALA A 212 2.81 -14.73 -0.08
C ALA A 212 1.29 -14.76 -0.31
N ARG A 213 0.58 -13.82 0.32
CA ARG A 213 -0.87 -13.65 0.19
C ARG A 213 -1.21 -12.36 -0.55
N LEU A 214 -1.83 -12.48 -1.72
CA LEU A 214 -2.05 -11.37 -2.64
C LEU A 214 -3.46 -11.37 -3.25
N LEU A 215 -3.94 -10.19 -3.62
CA LEU A 215 -5.15 -10.03 -4.41
C LEU A 215 -4.79 -10.14 -5.91
N GLY A 216 -5.51 -10.99 -6.64
CA GLY A 216 -5.22 -11.34 -8.02
C GLY A 216 -4.11 -12.39 -8.17
N GLY A 217 -3.77 -12.72 -9.42
CA GLY A 217 -2.76 -13.73 -9.73
C GLY A 217 -1.31 -13.25 -9.61
N PRO A 218 -0.32 -14.12 -9.93
CA PRO A 218 1.12 -13.85 -9.87
C PRO A 218 1.58 -12.53 -10.52
N SER A 219 0.87 -12.06 -11.54
CA SER A 219 1.18 -10.83 -12.28
C SER A 219 0.85 -9.54 -11.51
N SER A 220 0.03 -9.61 -10.46
CA SER A 220 -0.37 -8.44 -9.66
C SER A 220 0.74 -7.93 -8.73
N VAL A 221 1.80 -8.72 -8.54
CA VAL A 221 2.97 -8.37 -7.74
C VAL A 221 4.21 -8.33 -8.64
N PRO A 222 4.84 -7.15 -8.83
CA PRO A 222 6.12 -7.05 -9.51
C PRO A 222 7.19 -7.94 -8.85
N GLY A 223 7.90 -8.73 -9.66
CA GLY A 223 8.96 -9.62 -9.18
C GLY A 223 8.49 -10.91 -8.49
N PHE A 224 7.19 -11.21 -8.48
CA PHE A 224 6.65 -12.39 -7.78
C PHE A 224 7.23 -13.74 -8.25
N ARG A 225 7.44 -13.91 -9.57
CA ARG A 225 8.08 -15.12 -10.09
C ARG A 225 9.55 -15.23 -9.67
N LEU A 226 10.25 -14.10 -9.57
CA LEU A 226 11.63 -14.06 -9.05
C LEU A 226 11.66 -14.50 -7.59
N LEU A 227 10.70 -14.05 -6.77
CA LEU A 227 10.52 -14.51 -5.39
C LEU A 227 10.36 -16.03 -5.31
N ALA A 228 9.38 -16.58 -6.03
CA ALA A 228 9.11 -18.02 -6.03
C ALA A 228 10.35 -18.83 -6.48
N GLU A 229 11.02 -18.40 -7.55
CA GLU A 229 12.21 -19.07 -8.07
C GLU A 229 13.41 -18.98 -7.12
N THR A 230 13.60 -17.83 -6.47
CA THR A 230 14.69 -17.62 -5.50
C THR A 230 14.51 -18.52 -4.28
N VAL A 231 13.30 -18.59 -3.72
CA VAL A 231 12.98 -19.48 -2.59
C VAL A 231 13.21 -20.94 -2.98
N ARG A 232 12.73 -21.35 -4.16
CA ARG A 232 12.93 -22.71 -4.68
C ARG A 232 14.41 -23.06 -4.85
N ARG A 233 15.21 -22.17 -5.45
CA ARG A 233 16.66 -22.38 -5.65
C ARG A 233 17.44 -22.43 -4.33
N GLY A 234 16.99 -21.68 -3.33
CA GLY A 234 17.54 -21.71 -1.97
C GLY A 234 17.14 -22.93 -1.13
N GLY A 235 16.32 -23.84 -1.68
CA GLY A 235 15.82 -25.02 -0.97
C GLY A 235 14.72 -24.71 0.06
N GLY A 236 14.07 -23.56 -0.06
CA GLY A 236 12.96 -23.15 0.81
C GLY A 236 11.58 -23.57 0.28
N HIS A 237 10.59 -23.39 1.13
CA HIS A 237 9.18 -23.66 0.87
C HIS A 237 8.44 -22.36 0.54
N PHE A 238 7.76 -22.33 -0.59
CA PHE A 238 7.00 -21.17 -1.04
C PHE A 238 5.51 -21.51 -1.11
N LEU A 239 4.69 -20.68 -0.47
CA LEU A 239 3.24 -20.78 -0.48
C LEU A 239 2.68 -19.49 -1.10
N ALA A 240 1.97 -19.61 -2.20
CA ALA A 240 1.23 -18.51 -2.81
C ALA A 240 -0.27 -18.71 -2.56
N LEU A 241 -0.88 -17.78 -1.84
CA LEU A 241 -2.26 -17.85 -1.37
C LEU A 241 -3.07 -16.67 -1.91
N SER A 242 -4.29 -16.94 -2.35
CA SER A 242 -5.25 -15.92 -2.71
C SER A 242 -5.73 -15.10 -1.51
N GLY A 243 -5.74 -13.78 -1.67
CA GLY A 243 -6.34 -12.85 -0.71
C GLY A 243 -7.87 -12.86 -0.72
N THR A 244 -8.51 -13.41 -1.76
CA THR A 244 -9.98 -13.48 -1.88
C THR A 244 -10.59 -14.66 -1.12
N GLY A 245 -9.76 -15.56 -0.61
CA GLY A 245 -10.19 -16.79 0.06
C GLY A 245 -10.48 -17.95 -0.89
N ASN A 246 -10.75 -17.69 -2.18
CA ASN A 246 -10.97 -18.74 -3.17
C ASN A 246 -9.62 -19.32 -3.64
N PRO A 247 -9.51 -20.65 -3.82
CA PRO A 247 -8.33 -21.26 -4.43
C PRO A 247 -8.04 -20.66 -5.81
N ASP A 248 -6.77 -20.37 -6.09
CA ASP A 248 -6.31 -19.85 -7.36
C ASP A 248 -5.31 -20.84 -7.98
N PRO A 249 -5.62 -21.44 -9.15
CA PRO A 249 -4.74 -22.43 -9.78
C PRO A 249 -3.37 -21.89 -10.17
N GLU A 250 -3.26 -20.61 -10.56
CA GLU A 250 -1.97 -20.01 -10.93
C GLU A 250 -1.07 -19.81 -9.70
N LEU A 251 -1.67 -19.42 -8.56
CA LEU A 251 -0.95 -19.33 -7.28
C LEU A 251 -0.56 -20.73 -6.77
N ALA A 252 -1.45 -21.71 -6.88
CA ALA A 252 -1.14 -23.09 -6.51
C ALA A 252 0.03 -23.64 -7.34
N ALA A 253 0.05 -23.39 -8.66
CA ALA A 253 1.09 -23.88 -9.58
C ALA A 253 2.50 -23.33 -9.30
N VAL A 254 2.62 -22.14 -8.71
CA VAL A 254 3.93 -21.57 -8.35
C VAL A 254 4.41 -21.97 -6.94
N SER A 255 3.52 -22.51 -6.11
CA SER A 255 3.85 -22.96 -4.75
C SER A 255 4.74 -24.20 -4.80
N THR A 256 5.65 -24.33 -3.83
CA THR A 256 6.60 -25.47 -3.75
C THR A 256 6.32 -26.44 -2.62
N VAL A 257 5.19 -26.26 -1.92
CA VAL A 257 4.73 -27.12 -0.83
C VAL A 257 3.84 -28.26 -1.33
N PRO A 258 3.66 -29.35 -0.55
CA PRO A 258 2.65 -30.35 -0.84
C PRO A 258 1.25 -29.71 -1.00
N PRO A 259 0.42 -30.15 -1.97
CA PRO A 259 -0.88 -29.53 -2.25
C PRO A 259 -1.83 -29.44 -1.05
N ALA A 260 -1.75 -30.39 -0.11
CA ALA A 260 -2.57 -30.40 1.10
C ALA A 260 -2.29 -29.25 2.08
N ILE A 261 -1.11 -28.62 2.00
CA ILE A 261 -0.72 -27.51 2.89
C ILE A 261 -1.46 -26.22 2.53
N LEU A 262 -1.73 -25.99 1.24
CA LEU A 262 -2.34 -24.75 0.76
C LEU A 262 -3.77 -24.50 1.30
N PRO A 263 -4.72 -25.45 1.21
CA PRO A 263 -6.07 -25.23 1.75
C PRO A 263 -6.08 -25.07 3.27
N GLU A 264 -5.21 -25.80 3.99
CA GLU A 264 -5.11 -25.68 5.45
C GLU A 264 -4.56 -24.30 5.86
N ALA A 265 -3.47 -23.85 5.23
CA ALA A 265 -2.94 -22.50 5.45
C ALA A 265 -3.98 -21.43 5.12
N MET A 266 -4.72 -21.59 4.02
CA MET A 266 -5.81 -20.70 3.64
C MET A 266 -6.91 -20.63 4.71
N ALA A 267 -7.28 -21.78 5.30
CA ALA A 267 -8.30 -21.85 6.34
C ALA A 267 -7.92 -21.03 7.59
N TYR A 268 -6.64 -21.04 8.01
CA TYR A 268 -6.17 -20.14 9.08
C TYR A 268 -6.28 -18.65 8.71
N PHE A 269 -5.96 -18.27 7.48
CA PHE A 269 -6.14 -16.89 7.01
C PHE A 269 -7.61 -16.47 6.99
N GLN A 270 -8.51 -17.36 6.58
CA GLN A 270 -9.95 -17.10 6.54
C GLN A 270 -10.56 -16.99 7.95
N ALA A 271 -10.18 -17.90 8.85
CA ALA A 271 -10.59 -17.87 10.25
C ALA A 271 -10.08 -16.59 10.94
N GLY A 272 -8.83 -16.22 10.65
CA GLY A 272 -8.17 -14.99 11.07
C GLY A 272 -7.90 -14.91 12.57
N GLY A 273 -7.08 -13.93 12.96
CA GLY A 273 -6.79 -13.62 14.37
C GLY A 273 -5.52 -14.26 14.89
N ALA A 274 -4.97 -13.67 15.95
CA ALA A 274 -3.62 -13.96 16.42
C ALA A 274 -3.41 -15.44 16.79
N ALA A 275 -4.37 -16.05 17.50
CA ALA A 275 -4.31 -17.46 17.87
C ALA A 275 -4.30 -18.39 16.65
N ASN A 276 -5.16 -18.15 15.66
CA ASN A 276 -5.18 -18.92 14.41
C ASN A 276 -3.85 -18.75 13.65
N PHE A 277 -3.29 -17.54 13.58
CA PHE A 277 -1.99 -17.33 12.94
C PHE A 277 -0.84 -18.02 13.71
N ALA A 278 -0.88 -18.07 15.05
CA ALA A 278 0.13 -18.78 15.82
C ALA A 278 0.10 -20.29 15.51
N HIS A 279 -1.10 -20.89 15.49
CA HIS A 279 -1.26 -22.29 15.09
C HIS A 279 -0.90 -22.53 13.62
N MET A 280 -1.19 -21.60 12.71
CA MET A 280 -0.73 -21.67 11.31
C MET A 280 0.80 -21.71 11.23
N LEU A 281 1.50 -20.87 11.99
CA LEU A 281 2.96 -20.85 12.00
C LEU A 281 3.54 -22.17 12.54
N CYS A 282 2.97 -22.71 13.63
CA CYS A 282 3.33 -24.03 14.14
C CYS A 282 3.04 -25.14 13.12
N PHE A 283 1.86 -25.12 12.49
CA PHE A 283 1.48 -26.06 11.43
C PHE A 283 2.50 -26.09 10.29
N LEU A 284 2.86 -24.91 9.76
CA LEU A 284 3.84 -24.78 8.68
C LEU A 284 5.23 -25.25 9.13
N SER A 285 5.65 -24.88 10.34
CA SER A 285 6.92 -25.29 10.93
C SER A 285 7.01 -26.82 11.07
N ASP A 286 5.99 -27.46 11.63
CA ASP A 286 5.96 -28.90 11.85
C ASP A 286 5.95 -29.70 10.54
N HIS A 287 5.19 -29.23 9.54
CA HIS A 287 5.03 -29.94 8.28
C HIS A 287 6.22 -29.77 7.34
N LEU A 288 6.83 -28.59 7.33
CA LEU A 288 7.86 -28.23 6.35
C LEU A 288 9.27 -28.28 6.95
N LEU A 289 9.41 -28.01 8.25
CA LEU A 289 10.70 -27.97 8.97
C LEU A 289 10.87 -29.10 10.00
N ARG A 290 9.82 -29.88 10.31
CA ARG A 290 9.87 -31.02 11.24
C ARG A 290 10.26 -30.64 12.67
N THR A 291 9.80 -29.49 13.14
CA THR A 291 10.15 -28.91 14.46
C THR A 291 9.33 -29.47 15.63
N GLY A 292 8.04 -29.78 15.42
CA GLY A 292 7.21 -30.49 16.41
C GLY A 292 6.63 -29.61 17.53
N PHE A 293 6.32 -28.34 17.23
CA PHE A 293 5.71 -27.40 18.18
C PHE A 293 4.25 -27.73 18.53
N GLY A 294 3.55 -28.47 17.66
CA GLY A 294 2.13 -28.77 17.81
C GLY A 294 1.23 -27.61 17.40
N TYR A 295 0.08 -27.93 16.82
CA TYR A 295 -0.89 -26.96 16.34
C TYR A 295 -2.32 -27.49 16.48
N GLU A 296 -3.28 -26.57 16.58
CA GLU A 296 -4.72 -26.85 16.65
C GLU A 296 -5.39 -26.38 15.36
N PRO A 297 -6.43 -27.06 14.86
CA PRO A 297 -7.13 -26.66 13.64
C PRO A 297 -7.70 -25.24 13.73
N PRO A 298 -7.87 -24.54 12.59
CA PRO A 298 -8.37 -23.17 12.56
C PRO A 298 -9.75 -23.08 13.22
N ARG A 299 -9.89 -22.14 14.16
CA ARG A 299 -11.15 -21.91 14.87
C ARG A 299 -11.87 -20.72 14.26
N GLU A 300 -13.09 -20.95 13.77
CA GLU A 300 -13.92 -19.90 13.22
C GLU A 300 -14.18 -18.80 14.25
N ARG A 301 -14.18 -17.54 13.78
CA ARG A 301 -14.53 -16.37 14.59
C ARG A 301 -15.82 -15.76 14.05
N PRO A 302 -16.67 -15.18 14.92
CA PRO A 302 -17.94 -14.57 14.50
C PRO A 302 -17.77 -13.63 13.31
N ARG A 303 -18.69 -13.71 12.33
CA ARG A 303 -18.69 -12.81 11.16
C ARG A 303 -19.19 -11.42 11.50
N HIS A 304 -19.99 -11.32 12.55
CA HIS A 304 -20.59 -10.11 13.10
C HIS A 304 -20.55 -10.19 14.62
N GLY A 305 -20.50 -9.07 15.31
CA GLY A 305 -20.52 -9.06 16.76
C GLY A 305 -20.35 -7.69 17.37
N LEU A 306 -20.59 -7.63 18.68
CA LEU A 306 -20.41 -6.44 19.49
C LEU A 306 -18.94 -6.31 19.91
N TYR A 307 -18.44 -5.07 19.92
CA TYR A 307 -17.14 -4.72 20.45
C TYR A 307 -17.28 -3.51 21.38
N HIS A 308 -16.59 -3.52 22.51
CA HIS A 308 -16.42 -2.33 23.34
C HIS A 308 -15.08 -2.43 24.08
N PRO A 309 -14.27 -1.35 24.15
CA PRO A 309 -12.94 -1.41 24.78
C PRO A 309 -12.97 -1.78 26.27
N ASP A 310 -14.09 -1.50 26.96
CA ASP A 310 -14.29 -1.83 28.37
C ASP A 310 -15.13 -3.10 28.62
N LEU A 311 -15.45 -3.87 27.57
CA LEU A 311 -16.15 -5.14 27.72
C LEU A 311 -15.22 -6.30 27.35
N PRO A 312 -15.42 -7.49 27.95
CA PRO A 312 -14.60 -8.65 27.60
C PRO A 312 -14.81 -9.05 26.13
N PRO A 313 -13.81 -9.69 25.50
CA PRO A 313 -13.97 -10.29 24.18
C PRO A 313 -15.17 -11.23 24.13
N GLY A 314 -16.03 -11.09 23.12
CA GLY A 314 -17.25 -11.90 22.99
C GLY A 314 -18.47 -11.37 23.74
N ALA A 315 -18.42 -10.12 24.22
CA ALA A 315 -19.56 -9.41 24.77
C ALA A 315 -20.80 -9.48 23.85
N ARG A 316 -21.97 -9.56 24.49
CA ARG A 316 -23.28 -9.66 23.86
C ARG A 316 -24.05 -8.35 24.06
N LEU A 317 -25.15 -8.23 23.33
CA LEU A 317 -26.06 -7.07 23.47
C LEU A 317 -26.52 -6.86 24.92
N ALA A 318 -26.76 -7.94 25.67
CA ALA A 318 -27.13 -7.87 27.09
C ALA A 318 -26.06 -7.18 27.96
N ASP A 319 -24.77 -7.39 27.66
CA ASP A 319 -23.67 -6.76 28.41
C ASP A 319 -23.62 -5.25 28.17
N TRP A 320 -23.96 -4.82 26.95
CA TRP A 320 -24.09 -3.40 26.62
C TRP A 320 -25.34 -2.78 27.23
N LEU A 321 -26.50 -3.46 27.14
CA LEU A 321 -27.76 -3.01 27.74
C LEU A 321 -27.63 -2.80 29.26
N ALA A 322 -26.83 -3.61 29.95
CA ALA A 322 -26.56 -3.43 31.37
C ALA A 322 -25.77 -2.15 31.72
N ARG A 323 -25.10 -1.53 30.74
CA ARG A 323 -24.35 -0.27 30.87
C ARG A 323 -25.06 0.93 30.25
N HIS A 324 -26.04 0.67 29.39
CA HIS A 324 -26.79 1.69 28.67
C HIS A 324 -27.62 2.53 29.64
N ASP A 325 -27.54 3.85 29.48
CA ASP A 325 -28.39 4.83 30.13
C ASP A 325 -29.39 5.37 29.11
N PRO A 326 -30.68 5.01 29.21
CA PRO A 326 -31.72 5.44 28.27
C PRO A 326 -31.94 6.95 28.19
N SER A 327 -31.35 7.75 29.10
CA SER A 327 -31.41 9.22 29.04
C SER A 327 -30.35 9.83 28.11
N ARG A 328 -29.40 9.02 27.63
CA ARG A 328 -28.29 9.44 26.76
C ARG A 328 -28.56 9.03 25.32
N PRO A 329 -28.17 9.86 24.33
CA PRO A 329 -28.27 9.48 22.92
C PRO A 329 -27.39 8.26 22.63
N ALA A 330 -27.99 7.22 22.07
CA ALA A 330 -27.33 5.98 21.68
C ALA A 330 -26.76 6.10 20.26
N VAL A 331 -25.46 5.87 20.13
CA VAL A 331 -24.71 6.02 18.86
C VAL A 331 -24.21 4.65 18.40
N GLY A 332 -24.82 4.10 17.35
CA GLY A 332 -24.32 2.90 16.70
C GLY A 332 -23.00 3.19 15.97
N LEU A 333 -22.04 2.26 16.04
CA LEU A 333 -20.77 2.36 15.32
C LEU A 333 -20.48 1.08 14.52
N LEU A 334 -20.59 1.13 13.20
CA LEU A 334 -20.29 0.01 12.32
C LEU A 334 -18.88 0.10 11.73
N PHE A 335 -18.15 -1.02 11.78
CA PHE A 335 -16.82 -1.12 11.20
C PHE A 335 -16.50 -2.54 10.69
N TYR A 336 -15.47 -2.67 9.85
CA TYR A 336 -15.11 -3.97 9.30
C TYR A 336 -14.55 -4.94 10.35
N ARG A 337 -15.00 -6.21 10.30
CA ARG A 337 -14.47 -7.34 11.09
C ARG A 337 -12.95 -7.48 10.97
N SER A 338 -12.38 -7.16 9.81
CA SER A 338 -10.92 -7.23 9.60
C SER A 338 -10.13 -6.39 10.60
N HIS A 339 -10.64 -5.22 11.00
CA HIS A 339 -10.02 -4.37 12.03
C HIS A 339 -10.09 -5.00 13.42
N TRP A 340 -11.24 -5.59 13.78
CA TRP A 340 -11.40 -6.32 15.04
C TRP A 340 -10.46 -7.52 15.13
N ILE A 341 -10.35 -8.30 14.06
CA ILE A 341 -9.49 -9.48 14.01
C ILE A 341 -8.02 -9.13 14.13
N SER A 342 -7.61 -8.02 13.51
CA SER A 342 -6.22 -7.57 13.51
C SER A 342 -5.82 -6.71 14.70
N GLY A 343 -6.74 -6.42 15.63
CA GLY A 343 -6.50 -5.48 16.72
C GLY A 343 -6.28 -4.03 16.24
N ASN A 344 -6.63 -3.71 14.99
CA ASN A 344 -6.48 -2.37 14.42
C ASN A 344 -7.67 -1.50 14.84
N LEU A 345 -7.80 -1.28 16.15
CA LEU A 345 -9.00 -0.72 16.78
C LEU A 345 -8.82 0.69 17.33
N ALA A 346 -7.61 1.25 17.28
CA ALA A 346 -7.29 2.56 17.88
C ALA A 346 -8.24 3.69 17.44
N PHE A 347 -8.66 3.71 16.17
CA PHE A 347 -9.60 4.72 15.68
C PHE A 347 -11.06 4.46 16.07
N ILE A 348 -11.44 3.19 16.28
CA ILE A 348 -12.74 2.81 16.83
C ILE A 348 -12.80 3.17 18.30
N ASP A 349 -11.75 2.83 19.05
CA ASP A 349 -11.62 3.17 20.47
C ASP A 349 -11.68 4.69 20.65
N ALA A 350 -10.96 5.46 19.84
CA ALA A 350 -11.00 6.92 19.89
C ALA A 350 -12.42 7.48 19.67
N LEU A 351 -13.20 6.93 18.73
CA LEU A 351 -14.59 7.31 18.52
C LEU A 351 -15.46 6.97 19.73
N VAL A 352 -15.38 5.73 20.22
CA VAL A 352 -16.12 5.28 21.41
C VAL A 352 -15.86 6.22 22.58
N ARG A 353 -14.59 6.46 22.91
CA ARG A 353 -14.20 7.33 24.01
C ARG A 353 -14.70 8.75 23.84
N ASP A 354 -14.63 9.33 22.64
CA ASP A 354 -15.08 10.71 22.44
C ASP A 354 -16.61 10.85 22.47
N ILE A 355 -17.36 9.83 22.03
CA ILE A 355 -18.82 9.75 22.18
C ILE A 355 -19.20 9.67 23.66
N GLU A 356 -18.61 8.71 24.40
CA GLU A 356 -18.89 8.50 25.82
C GLU A 356 -18.56 9.73 26.67
N ARG A 357 -17.40 10.36 26.42
CA ARG A 357 -16.96 11.58 27.12
C ARG A 357 -17.93 12.76 26.92
N ARG A 358 -18.69 12.77 25.83
CA ARG A 358 -19.68 13.83 25.52
C ARG A 358 -21.09 13.47 25.98
N GLY A 359 -21.27 12.37 26.70
CA GLY A 359 -22.56 11.97 27.22
C GLY A 359 -23.41 11.15 26.26
N GLY A 360 -22.87 10.58 25.18
CA GLY A 360 -23.58 9.58 24.38
C GLY A 360 -23.21 8.15 24.76
N ASP A 361 -24.03 7.17 24.40
CA ASP A 361 -23.77 5.75 24.62
C ASP A 361 -23.36 5.07 23.32
N ALA A 362 -22.08 4.70 23.21
CA ALA A 362 -21.55 4.10 21.99
C ALA A 362 -21.89 2.60 21.94
N LEU A 363 -22.40 2.12 20.80
CA LEU A 363 -22.67 0.71 20.51
C LEU A 363 -21.87 0.25 19.27
N PRO A 364 -20.60 -0.16 19.45
CA PRO A 364 -19.77 -0.62 18.33
C PRO A 364 -20.07 -2.05 17.92
N VAL A 365 -20.25 -2.25 16.63
CA VAL A 365 -20.58 -3.52 15.99
C VAL A 365 -19.63 -3.73 14.81
N PHE A 366 -18.93 -4.86 14.79
CA PHE A 366 -18.14 -5.25 13.64
C PHE A 366 -18.95 -6.15 12.71
N THR A 367 -18.66 -6.08 11.42
CA THR A 367 -19.24 -6.98 10.42
C THR A 367 -18.28 -7.27 9.27
N SER A 368 -18.35 -8.45 8.68
CA SER A 368 -17.57 -8.81 7.49
C SER A 368 -18.05 -8.04 6.26
N SER A 369 -19.37 -7.85 6.14
CA SER A 369 -20.01 -7.16 5.02
C SER A 369 -21.39 -6.66 5.44
N LEU A 370 -21.83 -5.54 4.87
CA LEU A 370 -23.22 -5.09 5.01
C LEU A 370 -24.18 -5.81 4.05
N LYS A 371 -23.66 -6.64 3.13
CA LYS A 371 -24.47 -7.50 2.26
C LYS A 371 -24.78 -8.86 2.88
N GLU A 372 -24.12 -9.21 3.99
CA GLU A 372 -24.33 -10.49 4.67
C GLU A 372 -25.58 -10.46 5.54
N THR A 373 -26.43 -11.46 5.35
CA THR A 373 -27.62 -11.72 6.15
C THR A 373 -27.46 -13.02 6.93
N GLU A 374 -28.20 -13.16 8.03
CA GLU A 374 -28.24 -14.40 8.82
C GLU A 374 -29.68 -14.94 8.89
N GLY A 375 -29.80 -16.26 8.76
CA GLY A 375 -31.09 -16.96 8.79
C GLY A 375 -32.02 -16.52 7.65
N ALA A 376 -33.28 -16.26 8.00
CA ALA A 376 -34.30 -15.80 7.04
C ALA A 376 -34.39 -14.26 6.95
N SER A 377 -33.50 -13.52 7.61
CA SER A 377 -33.52 -12.06 7.58
C SER A 377 -33.16 -11.55 6.19
N ARG A 378 -33.94 -10.58 5.69
CA ARG A 378 -33.59 -9.80 4.49
C ARG A 378 -32.64 -8.64 4.78
N TRP A 379 -32.36 -8.37 6.05
CA TRP A 379 -31.55 -7.25 6.51
C TRP A 379 -30.13 -7.67 6.88
N PRO A 380 -29.15 -6.74 6.80
CA PRO A 380 -27.79 -7.02 7.22
C PRO A 380 -27.75 -7.62 8.63
N ALA A 381 -27.02 -8.71 8.81
CA ALA A 381 -26.93 -9.40 10.11
C ALA A 381 -26.46 -8.45 11.24
N ALA A 382 -25.60 -7.49 10.90
CA ALA A 382 -25.12 -6.47 11.82
C ALA A 382 -26.23 -5.57 12.41
N PHE A 383 -27.35 -5.38 11.70
CA PHE A 383 -28.43 -4.50 12.18
C PHE A 383 -29.20 -5.12 13.34
N THR A 384 -29.14 -6.44 13.51
CA THR A 384 -29.76 -7.13 14.65
C THR A 384 -29.19 -6.68 15.99
N PHE A 385 -27.94 -6.19 16.02
CA PHE A 385 -27.32 -5.65 17.22
C PHE A 385 -27.82 -4.26 17.59
N PHE A 386 -28.45 -3.54 16.66
CA PHE A 386 -29.07 -2.24 16.89
C PHE A 386 -30.56 -2.33 17.17
N GLN A 387 -31.09 -3.54 17.34
CA GLN A 387 -32.50 -3.77 17.58
C GLN A 387 -32.70 -4.62 18.84
N HIS A 388 -33.72 -4.28 19.62
CA HIS A 388 -34.13 -5.06 20.78
C HIS A 388 -35.65 -5.00 20.93
N GLU A 389 -36.29 -6.16 21.12
CA GLU A 389 -37.74 -6.26 21.28
C GLU A 389 -38.56 -5.53 20.18
N GLY A 390 -38.05 -5.57 18.94
CA GLY A 390 -38.70 -4.93 17.79
C GLY A 390 -38.51 -3.41 17.70
N ARG A 391 -37.65 -2.81 18.52
CA ARG A 391 -37.33 -1.38 18.50
C ARG A 391 -35.88 -1.15 18.09
N THR A 392 -35.62 -0.07 17.36
CA THR A 392 -34.25 0.42 17.14
C THR A 392 -33.70 1.00 18.44
N LEU A 393 -32.49 0.60 18.81
CA LEU A 393 -31.79 1.00 20.05
C LEU A 393 -30.95 2.27 19.92
N ILE A 394 -30.58 2.63 18.69
CA ILE A 394 -29.68 3.75 18.39
C ILE A 394 -30.48 4.92 17.83
N ASP A 395 -29.99 6.14 18.06
CA ASP A 395 -30.59 7.37 17.51
C ASP A 395 -29.85 7.83 16.25
N VAL A 396 -28.60 7.40 16.08
CA VAL A 396 -27.73 7.73 14.95
C VAL A 396 -26.72 6.61 14.71
N LEU A 397 -26.38 6.37 13.46
CA LEU A 397 -25.40 5.37 13.05
C LEU A 397 -24.16 6.03 12.45
N ILE A 398 -22.99 5.84 13.05
CA ILE A 398 -21.70 6.10 12.42
C ILE A 398 -21.24 4.81 11.74
N THR A 399 -20.83 4.87 10.47
CA THR A 399 -20.22 3.75 9.77
C THR A 399 -18.87 4.12 9.18
N THR A 400 -17.88 3.24 9.35
CA THR A 400 -16.57 3.32 8.68
C THR A 400 -16.45 2.31 7.55
N ILE A 401 -17.55 1.63 7.19
CA ILE A 401 -17.58 0.64 6.12
C ILE A 401 -17.61 1.36 4.78
N SER A 402 -16.64 1.05 3.93
CA SER A 402 -16.55 1.58 2.57
C SER A 402 -17.53 0.87 1.63
N PHE A 403 -17.71 1.43 0.43
CA PHE A 403 -18.63 0.99 -0.62
C PHE A 403 -20.12 1.14 -0.28
N ALA A 404 -20.94 1.08 -1.33
CA ALA A 404 -22.38 0.96 -1.21
C ALA A 404 -22.78 -0.42 -0.67
N MET A 405 -23.89 -0.46 0.07
CA MET A 405 -24.56 -1.70 0.46
C MET A 405 -25.22 -2.32 -0.77
N GLY A 406 -25.90 -1.51 -1.59
CA GLY A 406 -26.57 -1.94 -2.81
C GLY A 406 -25.63 -2.11 -4.00
N ASP A 407 -26.21 -2.53 -5.13
CA ASP A 407 -25.52 -2.52 -6.42
C ASP A 407 -25.72 -1.16 -7.09
N VAL A 408 -24.65 -0.62 -7.67
CA VAL A 408 -24.64 0.69 -8.34
C VAL A 408 -24.56 0.45 -9.83
N ASN A 409 -25.49 1.04 -10.58
CA ASN A 409 -25.52 0.96 -12.04
C ASN A 409 -24.56 2.00 -12.63
N ALA A 410 -23.57 1.54 -13.39
CA ALA A 410 -22.61 2.42 -14.05
C ALA A 410 -23.16 3.06 -15.35
N ASP A 411 -24.09 2.39 -16.01
CA ASP A 411 -24.57 2.73 -17.36
C ASP A 411 -25.93 3.45 -17.34
N GLY A 412 -26.36 3.97 -16.19
CA GLY A 412 -27.63 4.69 -16.06
C GLY A 412 -28.03 4.98 -14.61
N PRO A 413 -29.27 5.43 -14.38
CA PRO A 413 -29.79 5.66 -13.03
C PRO A 413 -29.70 4.38 -12.20
N THR A 414 -29.25 4.53 -10.95
CA THR A 414 -29.28 3.44 -9.97
C THR A 414 -30.67 3.43 -9.33
N PRO A 415 -31.48 2.37 -9.50
CA PRO A 415 -32.79 2.28 -8.86
C PRO A 415 -32.64 2.09 -7.35
N SER A 416 -33.65 2.53 -6.60
CA SER A 416 -33.73 2.21 -5.17
C SER A 416 -33.80 0.69 -5.00
N GLY A 417 -32.95 0.16 -4.13
CA GLY A 417 -32.86 -1.29 -3.87
C GLY A 417 -32.99 -1.61 -2.39
N TRP A 418 -32.71 -2.87 -2.06
CA TRP A 418 -32.81 -3.39 -0.70
C TRP A 418 -31.98 -2.60 0.33
N SER A 419 -30.89 -1.96 -0.08
CA SER A 419 -30.02 -1.17 0.81
C SER A 419 -30.75 0.05 1.37
N VAL A 420 -31.48 0.77 0.52
CA VAL A 420 -32.27 1.94 0.91
C VAL A 420 -33.41 1.49 1.83
N GLU A 421 -34.08 0.38 1.52
CA GLU A 421 -35.13 -0.18 2.37
C GLU A 421 -34.60 -0.62 3.75
N ALA A 422 -33.40 -1.21 3.80
CA ALA A 422 -32.77 -1.65 5.04
C ALA A 422 -32.42 -0.47 5.95
N LEU A 423 -31.88 0.61 5.37
CA LEU A 423 -31.56 1.84 6.10
C LEU A 423 -32.82 2.60 6.53
N ALA A 424 -33.84 2.65 5.67
CA ALA A 424 -35.14 3.22 6.01
C ALA A 424 -35.86 2.42 7.12
N ALA A 425 -35.67 1.11 7.19
CA ALA A 425 -36.19 0.29 8.29
C ALA A 425 -35.45 0.51 9.63
N LEU A 426 -34.18 0.93 9.58
CA LEU A 426 -33.44 1.33 10.78
C LEU A 426 -33.89 2.72 11.26
N ASP A 427 -34.26 3.59 10.31
CA ASP A 427 -34.87 4.92 10.49
C ASP A 427 -34.05 5.89 11.37
N VAL A 428 -32.73 5.92 11.15
CA VAL A 428 -31.80 6.83 11.85
C VAL A 428 -30.85 7.51 10.87
N PRO A 429 -30.30 8.70 11.18
CA PRO A 429 -29.27 9.30 10.36
C PRO A 429 -28.02 8.41 10.28
N VAL A 430 -27.46 8.24 9.08
CA VAL A 430 -26.29 7.40 8.83
C VAL A 430 -25.11 8.27 8.41
N LEU A 431 -24.10 8.35 9.27
CA LEU A 431 -22.90 9.17 9.07
C LEU A 431 -21.75 8.32 8.56
N GLN A 432 -21.22 8.65 7.38
CA GLN A 432 -20.02 8.02 6.84
C GLN A 432 -18.77 8.69 7.44
N ALA A 433 -18.05 7.96 8.29
CA ALA A 433 -16.76 8.37 8.83
C ALA A 433 -15.61 7.69 8.07
N ILE A 434 -14.66 8.48 7.57
CA ILE A 434 -13.75 7.99 6.53
C ILE A 434 -12.43 7.50 7.15
N CYS A 435 -12.02 6.27 6.80
CA CYS A 435 -10.69 5.75 7.09
C CYS A 435 -9.80 5.94 5.86
N ALA A 436 -9.01 7.01 5.81
CA ALA A 436 -8.24 7.37 4.62
C ALA A 436 -7.07 6.41 4.38
N GLY A 437 -6.94 5.90 3.15
CA GLY A 437 -5.87 4.99 2.76
C GLY A 437 -4.48 5.65 2.67
N ALA A 438 -4.41 6.97 2.74
CA ALA A 438 -3.18 7.76 2.73
C ALA A 438 -2.70 8.10 4.15
N ALA A 439 -1.42 8.51 4.26
CA ALA A 439 -0.90 9.11 5.49
C ALA A 439 -1.48 10.51 5.72
N ARG A 440 -1.53 10.96 6.98
CA ARG A 440 -2.14 12.25 7.35
C ARG A 440 -1.48 13.41 6.61
N TRP A 441 -0.15 13.45 6.59
CA TRP A 441 0.60 14.53 5.94
C TRP A 441 0.31 14.62 4.43
N GLN A 442 0.04 13.48 3.77
CA GLN A 442 -0.29 13.45 2.34
C GLN A 442 -1.68 14.05 2.10
N TRP A 443 -2.62 13.76 2.99
CA TRP A 443 -3.96 14.34 2.95
C TRP A 443 -3.91 15.85 3.23
N GLU A 444 -3.15 16.30 4.23
CA GLU A 444 -3.00 17.73 4.57
C GLU A 444 -2.31 18.54 3.46
N ALA A 445 -1.33 17.94 2.78
CA ALA A 445 -0.63 18.58 1.66
C ALA A 445 -1.43 18.55 0.34
N SER A 446 -2.47 17.71 0.25
CA SER A 446 -3.28 17.54 -0.95
C SER A 446 -4.39 18.60 -1.00
N PRO A 447 -4.43 19.48 -2.02
CA PRO A 447 -5.55 20.42 -2.17
C PRO A 447 -6.89 19.71 -2.49
N ARG A 448 -6.84 18.43 -2.89
CA ARG A 448 -8.02 17.58 -3.11
C ARG A 448 -8.47 16.84 -1.84
N GLY A 449 -7.63 16.82 -0.79
CA GLY A 449 -7.82 15.94 0.36
C GLY A 449 -7.66 14.48 -0.04
N LEU A 450 -8.77 13.75 -0.17
CA LEU A 450 -8.79 12.31 -0.45
C LEU A 450 -8.23 11.98 -1.84
N ASN A 451 -7.58 10.82 -1.94
CA ASN A 451 -7.17 10.27 -3.23
C ASN A 451 -8.41 9.74 -4.00
N PRO A 452 -8.32 9.55 -5.33
CA PRO A 452 -9.47 9.14 -6.14
C PRO A 452 -10.15 7.83 -5.69
N LEU A 453 -9.38 6.87 -5.17
CA LEU A 453 -9.90 5.59 -4.70
C LEU A 453 -10.72 5.77 -3.41
N ASP A 454 -10.18 6.51 -2.43
CA ASP A 454 -10.89 6.81 -1.19
C ASP A 454 -12.14 7.65 -1.45
N THR A 455 -12.10 8.60 -2.38
CA THR A 455 -13.27 9.37 -2.80
C THR A 455 -14.35 8.47 -3.41
N ALA A 456 -13.99 7.56 -4.30
CA ALA A 456 -14.97 6.63 -4.88
C ALA A 456 -15.59 5.72 -3.80
N MET A 457 -14.75 5.11 -2.95
CA MET A 457 -15.17 4.09 -2.00
C MET A 457 -15.84 4.63 -0.74
N ASN A 458 -15.49 5.83 -0.28
CA ASN A 458 -15.98 6.39 0.98
C ASN A 458 -16.87 7.63 0.83
N VAL A 459 -17.02 8.16 -0.39
CA VAL A 459 -17.88 9.32 -0.66
C VAL A 459 -18.90 8.97 -1.72
N ALA A 460 -18.47 8.81 -2.98
CA ALA A 460 -19.38 8.68 -4.11
C ALA A 460 -20.29 7.43 -4.03
N LEU A 461 -19.74 6.26 -3.71
CA LEU A 461 -20.56 5.04 -3.61
C LEU A 461 -21.48 5.05 -2.36
N PRO A 462 -21.01 5.41 -1.16
CA PRO A 462 -21.91 5.55 0.00
C PRO A 462 -23.03 6.58 -0.15
N GLU A 463 -22.86 7.61 -0.98
CA GLU A 463 -23.94 8.58 -1.28
C GLU A 463 -25.17 7.91 -1.94
N PHE A 464 -24.98 6.83 -2.72
CA PHE A 464 -26.11 6.07 -3.30
C PHE A 464 -26.95 5.35 -2.24
N ASP A 465 -26.38 5.04 -1.07
CA ASP A 465 -27.13 4.50 0.07
C ASP A 465 -27.82 5.61 0.89
N GLY A 466 -27.61 6.89 0.56
CA GLY A 466 -28.14 8.03 1.32
C GLY A 466 -27.33 8.37 2.58
N ARG A 467 -26.08 7.90 2.69
CA ARG A 467 -25.23 8.21 3.85
C ARG A 467 -24.76 9.65 3.83
N ILE A 468 -24.76 10.30 4.99
CA ILE A 468 -24.25 11.65 5.20
C ILE A 468 -22.72 11.59 5.30
N VAL A 469 -22.03 12.10 4.29
CA VAL A 469 -20.58 12.12 4.25
C VAL A 469 -20.02 13.11 5.28
N THR A 470 -19.08 12.67 6.12
CA THR A 470 -18.47 13.52 7.16
C THR A 470 -17.01 13.87 6.83
N VAL A 471 -16.05 13.42 7.63
CA VAL A 471 -14.62 13.73 7.48
C VAL A 471 -13.75 12.49 7.72
N PRO A 472 -12.49 12.49 7.24
CA PRO A 472 -11.52 11.45 7.59
C PRO A 472 -11.19 11.44 9.08
N ILE A 473 -11.46 10.33 9.76
CA ILE A 473 -11.21 10.15 11.19
C ILE A 473 -9.90 9.43 11.48
N SER A 474 -9.33 8.74 10.49
CA SER A 474 -8.09 7.99 10.63
C SER A 474 -7.29 7.98 9.33
N PHE A 475 -5.99 7.77 9.47
CA PHE A 475 -5.01 7.76 8.38
C PHE A 475 -4.07 6.57 8.54
N LYS A 476 -3.48 6.10 7.42
CA LYS A 476 -2.46 5.05 7.46
C LYS A 476 -1.15 5.61 7.98
N GLU A 477 -0.77 5.20 9.19
CA GLU A 477 0.47 5.62 9.83
C GLU A 477 1.31 4.41 10.26
N PRO A 478 2.65 4.56 10.34
CA PRO A 478 3.51 3.53 10.92
C PRO A 478 3.03 3.14 12.32
N TYR A 479 3.03 1.84 12.60
CA TYR A 479 2.68 1.32 13.93
C TYR A 479 3.72 1.82 14.96
N PRO A 480 3.29 2.40 16.09
CA PRO A 480 4.21 2.92 17.09
C PRO A 480 5.06 1.78 17.70
N SER A 481 6.38 1.97 17.78
CA SER A 481 7.26 1.00 18.46
C SER A 481 6.95 0.97 19.95
N ALA A 482 6.81 -0.23 20.52
CA ALA A 482 6.49 -0.43 21.93
C ALA A 482 7.67 -0.11 22.89
N SER A 483 8.90 0.01 22.39
CA SER A 483 10.07 0.40 23.20
C SER A 483 11.24 0.86 22.30
N PRO A 484 12.03 1.86 22.71
CA PRO A 484 13.28 2.23 22.04
C PRO A 484 14.35 1.12 22.05
N GLN A 485 14.23 0.10 22.92
CA GLN A 485 15.23 -0.95 23.13
C GLN A 485 14.87 -2.33 22.54
N GLN A 486 13.69 -2.52 21.95
CA GLN A 486 13.36 -3.78 21.27
C GLN A 486 13.89 -3.78 19.83
N PRO A 487 14.40 -4.91 19.32
CA PRO A 487 14.83 -5.02 17.93
C PRO A 487 13.68 -4.63 16.99
N LYS A 488 14.03 -3.92 15.92
CA LYS A 488 13.18 -3.33 14.87
C LYS A 488 12.36 -4.38 14.07
N GLN A 489 11.55 -5.17 14.74
CA GLN A 489 10.57 -6.06 14.11
C GLN A 489 9.27 -5.27 13.91
N GLY A 490 9.05 -4.78 12.68
CA GLY A 490 7.79 -4.17 12.27
C GLY A 490 7.82 -2.68 11.90
N GLU A 491 8.99 -2.09 11.59
CA GLU A 491 9.10 -0.69 11.12
C GLU A 491 8.25 -0.38 9.86
N ASP A 492 7.78 -1.42 9.17
CA ASP A 492 6.97 -1.31 7.95
C ASP A 492 5.47 -1.53 8.15
N LEU A 493 5.01 -1.83 9.37
CA LEU A 493 3.60 -2.08 9.65
C LEU A 493 2.81 -0.77 9.66
N LEU A 494 1.68 -0.76 8.95
CA LEU A 494 0.75 0.36 8.94
C LEU A 494 -0.50 -0.01 9.74
N HIS A 495 -1.05 0.99 10.41
CA HIS A 495 -2.35 0.92 11.07
C HIS A 495 -3.15 2.20 10.81
N TYR A 496 -4.44 2.16 11.15
CA TYR A 496 -5.29 3.34 11.09
C TYR A 496 -5.15 4.11 12.39
N ALA A 497 -4.29 5.13 12.38
CA ALA A 497 -4.12 6.03 13.51
C ALA A 497 -5.27 7.07 13.56
N PRO A 498 -5.90 7.29 14.72
CA PRO A 498 -6.95 8.30 14.84
C PRO A 498 -6.41 9.72 14.68
N ALA A 499 -7.18 10.57 13.99
CA ALA A 499 -7.00 12.02 14.00
C ALA A 499 -7.97 12.65 15.01
N ALA A 500 -7.46 12.98 16.20
CA ALA A 500 -8.27 13.40 17.34
C ALA A 500 -9.26 14.54 17.05
N ASP A 501 -8.82 15.57 16.29
CA ASP A 501 -9.68 16.70 15.91
C ASP A 501 -10.83 16.28 14.98
N ARG A 502 -10.62 15.26 14.15
CA ARG A 502 -11.61 14.74 13.21
C ARG A 502 -12.56 13.74 13.86
N VAL A 503 -12.03 12.87 14.74
CA VAL A 503 -12.84 12.02 15.62
C VAL A 503 -13.81 12.89 16.43
N ALA A 504 -13.30 13.96 17.03
CA ALA A 504 -14.10 14.94 17.77
C ALA A 504 -15.18 15.61 16.92
N ARG A 505 -14.90 15.88 15.64
CA ARG A 505 -15.86 16.43 14.69
C ARG A 505 -17.00 15.45 14.41
N VAL A 506 -16.69 14.18 14.14
CA VAL A 506 -17.70 13.17 13.82
C VAL A 506 -18.55 12.83 15.03
N ALA A 507 -17.94 12.59 16.20
CA ALA A 507 -18.69 12.34 17.44
C ALA A 507 -19.64 13.52 17.78
N GLY A 508 -19.16 14.76 17.62
CA GLY A 508 -20.00 15.93 17.81
C GLY A 508 -21.09 16.13 16.75
N LEU A 509 -20.95 15.60 15.54
CA LEU A 509 -22.02 15.58 14.54
C LEU A 509 -23.06 14.52 14.91
N ALA A 510 -22.62 13.31 15.26
CA ALA A 510 -23.50 12.22 15.65
C ALA A 510 -24.44 12.62 16.79
N LEU A 511 -23.90 13.19 17.87
CA LEU A 511 -24.70 13.61 19.03
C LEU A 511 -25.68 14.75 18.73
N ARG A 512 -25.45 15.55 17.68
CA ARG A 512 -26.42 16.56 17.24
C ARG A 512 -27.51 15.99 16.34
N PHE A 513 -27.22 14.93 15.60
CA PHE A 513 -28.21 14.20 14.80
C PHE A 513 -29.09 13.28 15.66
N ALA A 514 -28.57 12.84 16.80
CA ALA A 514 -29.29 12.04 17.77
C ALA A 514 -30.27 12.84 18.67
N GLN A 515 -30.23 14.18 18.59
CA GLN A 515 -31.15 15.09 19.27
C GLN A 515 -32.23 15.54 18.29
#